data_AF-A0A3S4IU02-F1
#
_entry.id   AF-A0A3S4IU02-F1
#
_cell.length_a   1.000
_cell.length_b   1.000
_cell.length_c   1.000
_cell.angle_alpha   90.00
_cell.angle_beta   90.00
_cell.angle_gamma   90.00
#
_symmetry.space_group_name_H-M   'P 1'
#
loop_
_entity.id
_entity.type
_entity.pdbx_description
1 polymer ?
#
loop_
_entity_poly.entity_id
_entity_poly.type
_entity_poly.pdbx_seq_one_letter_code
_entity_poly.pdbx_strand_id
1 'polypeptide(L)'
;MEFTFLRKKELTPSTDLDSDLQLEDDEVLALMDDFFTTFNVDKGNFSITTYYPPEPPLKHLLNPFRKNDIPQVPDFTIGMLIASARAGCWLYD
;
A
#
# COMPACT_ATOMS: atom_id res chain seq x y z
N MET A 1 -16.96 21.58 16.84
CA MET A 1 -16.16 21.49 15.61
C MET A 1 -14.77 21.11 16.05
N GLU A 2 -14.45 19.81 16.04
CA GLU A 2 -13.09 19.37 16.32
C GLU A 2 -12.30 19.44 15.02
N PHE A 3 -11.32 20.34 14.99
CA PHE A 3 -10.28 20.30 13.96
C PHE A 3 -9.34 19.18 14.38
N THR A 4 -9.45 18.02 13.74
CA THR A 4 -8.46 16.97 13.90
C THR A 4 -7.12 17.52 13.41
N PHE A 5 -6.14 17.55 14.30
CA PHE A 5 -4.78 17.94 14.00
C PHE A 5 -4.24 17.04 12.89
N LEU A 6 -4.16 17.56 11.66
CA LEU A 6 -3.27 17.04 10.63
C LEU A 6 -1.84 17.17 11.16
N ARG A 7 -1.39 16.16 11.89
CA ARG A 7 0.02 16.02 12.27
C ARG A 7 0.74 15.94 10.92
N LYS A 8 1.48 16.99 10.53
CA LYS A 8 2.35 16.93 9.34
C LYS A 8 3.44 15.91 9.64
N LYS A 9 3.15 14.63 9.37
CA LYS A 9 4.14 13.57 9.39
C LYS A 9 5.07 13.88 8.21
N GLU A 10 6.35 14.03 8.50
CA GLU A 10 7.35 14.23 7.47
C GLU A 10 7.34 12.98 6.59
N LEU A 11 6.96 13.16 5.32
CA LEU A 11 6.91 12.07 4.36
C LEU A 11 8.32 11.80 3.87
N THR A 12 8.76 10.57 4.03
CA THR A 12 10.08 10.09 3.60
C THR A 12 9.92 8.98 2.58
N PRO A 13 10.94 8.65 1.76
CA PRO A 13 10.84 7.52 0.85
C PRO A 13 10.55 6.17 1.52
N SER A 14 10.92 6.01 2.80
CA SER A 14 10.60 4.81 3.59
C SER A 14 9.23 4.86 4.24
N THR A 15 8.49 5.97 4.12
CA THR A 15 7.14 6.07 4.66
C THR A 15 6.23 5.11 3.92
N ASP A 16 5.59 4.24 4.70
CA ASP A 16 4.69 3.21 4.23
C ASP A 16 3.22 3.69 4.21
N LEU A 17 2.46 3.31 3.18
CA LEU A 17 1.09 3.76 3.00
C LEU A 17 0.12 3.13 4.01
N ASP A 18 0.34 1.88 4.40
CA ASP A 18 -0.58 1.15 5.29
C ASP A 18 -0.26 1.41 6.78
N SER A 19 1.02 1.35 7.15
CA SER A 19 1.41 1.27 8.56
C SER A 19 1.77 2.64 9.13
N ASP A 20 2.37 3.49 8.30
CA ASP A 20 2.76 4.85 8.69
C ASP A 20 1.66 5.88 8.45
N LEU A 21 0.92 5.76 7.34
CA LEU A 21 -0.14 6.68 6.96
C LEU A 21 -1.55 6.15 7.28
N GLN A 22 -1.69 4.84 7.54
CA GLN A 22 -2.98 4.23 7.91
C GLN A 22 -4.05 4.44 6.84
N LEU A 23 -3.64 4.37 5.57
CA LEU A 23 -4.57 4.40 4.45
C LEU A 23 -5.19 3.02 4.27
N GLU A 24 -6.50 2.99 4.09
CA GLU A 24 -7.22 1.77 3.74
C GLU A 24 -7.08 1.46 2.22
N ASP A 25 -7.46 0.25 1.82
CA ASP A 25 -7.26 -0.24 0.46
C ASP A 25 -7.97 0.61 -0.61
N ASP A 26 -9.17 1.12 -0.31
CA ASP A 26 -9.92 2.01 -1.20
C ASP A 26 -9.30 3.41 -1.32
N GLU A 27 -8.78 3.96 -0.23
CA GLU A 27 -8.02 5.22 -0.22
C GLU A 27 -6.74 5.10 -1.04
N VAL A 28 -6.00 4.00 -0.88
CA VAL A 28 -4.78 3.74 -1.67
C VAL A 28 -5.12 3.47 -3.13
N LEU A 29 -6.22 2.77 -3.42
CA LEU A 29 -6.63 2.54 -4.81
C LEU A 29 -6.93 3.87 -5.53
N ALA A 30 -7.66 4.78 -4.87
CA ALA A 30 -7.92 6.12 -5.40
C ALA A 30 -6.63 6.93 -5.59
N LEU A 31 -5.73 6.89 -4.60
CA LEU A 31 -4.41 7.53 -4.68
C LEU A 31 -3.59 6.99 -5.87
N MET A 32 -3.60 5.68 -6.08
CA MET A 32 -2.80 5.04 -7.13
C MET A 32 -3.36 5.36 -8.52
N ASP A 33 -4.68 5.40 -8.69
CA ASP A 33 -5.29 5.80 -9.97
C ASP A 33 -4.93 7.27 -10.33
N ASP A 34 -4.95 8.18 -9.34
CA ASP A 34 -4.48 9.56 -9.50
C ASP A 34 -2.97 9.63 -9.79
N PHE A 35 -2.17 8.81 -9.11
CA PHE A 35 -0.73 8.73 -9.30
C PHE A 35 -0.35 8.29 -10.71
N PHE A 36 -0.93 7.19 -11.21
CA PHE A 36 -0.64 6.67 -12.55
C PHE A 36 -0.98 7.70 -13.63
N THR A 37 -2.10 8.41 -13.45
CA THR A 37 -2.54 9.45 -14.39
C THR A 37 -1.67 10.71 -14.30
N THR A 38 -1.41 11.22 -13.09
CA THR A 38 -0.71 12.49 -12.87
C THR A 38 0.75 12.43 -13.30
N PHE A 39 1.42 11.30 -13.05
CA PHE A 39 2.83 11.12 -13.38
C PHE A 39 3.04 10.34 -14.68
N ASN A 40 1.98 9.99 -15.41
CA ASN A 40 2.01 9.21 -16.65
C ASN A 40 2.84 7.92 -16.47
N VAL A 41 2.54 7.18 -15.42
CA VAL A 41 3.19 5.91 -15.09
C VAL A 41 2.33 4.78 -15.64
N ASP A 42 2.93 3.91 -16.43
CA ASP A 42 2.27 2.68 -16.87
C ASP A 42 1.99 1.78 -15.66
N LYS A 43 0.70 1.48 -15.43
CA LYS A 43 0.21 0.66 -14.32
C LYS A 43 0.71 -0.79 -14.41
N GLY A 44 0.96 -1.31 -15.62
CA GLY A 44 1.40 -2.70 -15.81
C GLY A 44 0.50 -3.71 -15.08
N ASN A 45 1.12 -4.56 -14.27
CA ASN A 45 0.44 -5.60 -13.48
C ASN A 45 0.11 -5.18 -12.04
N PHE A 46 0.14 -3.88 -11.72
CA PHE A 46 -0.17 -3.42 -10.37
C PHE A 46 -1.50 -4.00 -9.87
N SER A 47 -1.45 -4.64 -8.70
CA SER A 47 -2.63 -5.10 -7.98
C SER A 47 -2.56 -4.63 -6.54
N ILE A 48 -3.61 -3.94 -6.08
CA ILE A 48 -3.71 -3.52 -4.68
C ILE A 48 -3.70 -4.71 -3.74
N THR A 49 -4.16 -5.89 -4.18
CA THR A 49 -4.19 -7.13 -3.39
C THR A 49 -2.81 -7.68 -3.04
N THR A 50 -1.76 -7.22 -3.72
CA THR A 50 -0.38 -7.55 -3.36
C THR A 50 0.00 -6.92 -2.02
N TYR A 51 -0.54 -5.74 -1.74
CA TYR A 51 -0.26 -4.94 -0.53
C TYR A 51 -1.40 -5.00 0.50
N TYR A 52 -2.64 -5.16 0.04
CA TYR A 52 -3.82 -5.33 0.88
C TYR A 52 -4.47 -6.67 0.55
N PRO A 53 -3.86 -7.79 0.97
CA PRO A 53 -4.43 -9.10 0.68
C PRO A 53 -5.76 -9.27 1.41
N PRO A 54 -6.72 -10.00 0.83
CA PRO A 54 -7.98 -10.30 1.49
C PRO A 54 -7.71 -11.06 2.80
N GLU A 55 -8.56 -10.82 3.80
CA GLU A 55 -8.42 -11.48 5.10
C GLU A 55 -8.32 -13.01 4.93
N PRO A 56 -7.37 -13.65 5.62
CA PRO A 56 -7.26 -15.09 5.58
C PRO A 56 -8.54 -15.72 6.13
N PRO A 57 -9.00 -16.87 5.58
CA PRO A 57 -10.20 -17.54 6.08
C PRO A 57 -10.13 -17.78 7.59
N LEU A 58 -11.22 -17.52 8.33
CA LEU A 58 -11.29 -17.63 9.80
C LEU A 58 -10.74 -18.96 10.36
N LYS A 59 -10.88 -20.05 9.60
CA LYS A 59 -10.32 -21.37 9.94
C LYS A 59 -8.79 -21.38 10.11
N HIS A 60 -8.06 -20.45 9.48
CA HIS A 60 -6.60 -20.31 9.61
C HIS A 60 -6.23 -19.52 10.87
N LEU A 61 -7.05 -18.53 11.25
CA LEU A 61 -6.86 -17.73 12.48
C LEU A 61 -7.08 -18.54 13.76
N LEU A 62 -7.97 -19.54 13.71
CA LEU A 62 -8.31 -20.38 14.87
C LEU A 62 -7.31 -21.52 15.13
N ASN A 63 -6.29 -21.72 14.27
CA ASN A 63 -5.36 -22.82 14.42
C ASN A 63 -4.04 -22.36 15.08
N PRO A 64 -3.84 -22.58 16.40
CA PRO A 64 -2.68 -22.07 17.14
C PRO A 64 -1.33 -22.65 16.70
N PHE A 65 -1.34 -23.69 15.86
CA PHE A 65 -0.15 -24.37 15.31
C PHE A 65 0.22 -23.91 13.89
N ARG A 66 -0.54 -23.01 13.25
CA ARG A 66 -0.31 -22.54 11.86
C ARG A 66 0.05 -21.05 11.81
N LYS A 67 1.02 -20.64 12.63
CA LYS A 67 1.54 -19.27 12.66
C LYS A 67 2.21 -18.84 11.34
N ASN A 68 2.60 -19.80 10.49
CA ASN A 68 3.29 -19.56 9.22
C ASN A 68 2.34 -19.34 8.03
N ASP A 69 1.02 -19.45 8.21
CA ASP A 69 0.04 -19.26 7.13
C ASP A 69 -0.44 -17.80 6.99
N ILE A 70 0.11 -16.86 7.79
CA ILE A 70 -0.16 -15.43 7.65
C ILE A 70 0.69 -14.90 6.49
N PRO A 71 0.09 -14.42 5.39
CA PRO A 71 0.83 -13.87 4.26
C PRO A 71 1.74 -12.74 4.74
N GLN A 72 3.02 -12.80 4.38
CA GLN A 72 3.91 -11.65 4.53
C GLN A 72 3.53 -10.66 3.43
N VAL A 73 3.07 -9.49 3.84
CA VAL A 73 2.71 -8.39 2.95
C VAL A 73 3.99 -7.63 2.60
N PRO A 74 4.32 -7.39 1.33
CA PRO A 74 5.42 -6.52 0.95
C PRO A 74 5.16 -5.08 1.41
N ASP A 75 6.23 -4.33 1.71
CA ASP A 75 6.10 -2.90 2.00
C ASP A 75 5.46 -2.16 0.82
N PHE A 76 4.69 -1.11 1.11
CA PHE A 76 4.09 -0.23 0.11
C PHE A 76 4.46 1.22 0.40
N THR A 77 5.62 1.65 -0.09
CA THR A 77 6.24 2.91 0.33
C THR A 77 6.21 4.02 -0.70
N ILE A 78 6.34 5.26 -0.24
CA ILE A 78 6.54 6.44 -1.10
C ILE A 78 7.75 6.27 -2.03
N GLY A 79 8.80 5.57 -1.58
CA GLY A 79 9.98 5.28 -2.38
C GLY A 79 9.67 4.46 -3.63
N MET A 80 8.72 3.52 -3.54
CA MET A 80 8.25 2.72 -4.69
C MET A 80 7.51 3.59 -5.70
N LEU A 81 6.67 4.53 -5.23
CA LEU A 81 6.00 5.51 -6.08
C LEU A 81 7.02 6.42 -6.79
N ILE A 82 8.02 6.93 -6.05
CA ILE A 82 9.08 7.77 -6.63
C ILE A 82 9.89 7.00 -7.70
N ALA A 83 10.27 5.75 -7.42
CA ALA A 83 11.02 4.92 -8.35
C ALA A 83 10.22 4.65 -9.63
N SER A 84 8.95 4.27 -9.49
CA SER A 84 8.05 3.99 -10.61
C SER A 84 7.75 5.24 -11.45
N ALA A 85 7.54 6.39 -10.80
CA ALA A 85 7.37 7.69 -11.47
C ALA A 85 8.59 8.07 -12.30
N ARG A 86 9.80 7.81 -11.79
CA ARG A 86 11.04 8.07 -12.54
C ARG A 86 11.24 7.11 -13.71
N ALA A 87 10.81 5.86 -13.58
CA ALA A 87 10.90 4.86 -14.62
C ALA A 87 9.82 5.01 -15.71
N GLY A 88 8.66 5.61 -15.37
CA GLY A 88 7.50 5.71 -16.25
C GLY A 88 6.66 4.44 -16.30
N CYS A 89 6.95 3.44 -15.47
CA CYS A 89 6.16 2.23 -15.30
C CYS A 89 6.24 1.72 -13.86
N TRP A 90 5.24 0.97 -13.44
CA TRP A 90 5.24 0.27 -12.17
C TRP A 90 6.31 -0.83 -12.15
N LEU A 91 7.12 -0.88 -11.09
CA LEU A 91 8.32 -1.72 -11.01
C LEU A 91 8.18 -2.96 -10.11
N TYR A 92 7.01 -3.19 -9.51
CA TYR A 92 6.84 -4.14 -8.41
C TYR A 92 5.66 -5.09 -8.63
N ASP A 93 5.92 -6.38 -8.73
CA ASP A 93 4.92 -7.42 -9.07
C ASP A 93 4.67 -8.34 -7.87
#